data_AF-A0A124E1B2-F1
#
_entry.id   AF-A0A124E1B2-F1
#
_cell.length_a   1.000
_cell.length_b   1.000
_cell.length_c   1.000
_cell.angle_alpha   90.00
_cell.angle_beta   90.00
_cell.angle_gamma   90.00
#
_symmetry.space_group_name_H-M   'P 1'
#
loop_
_entity.id
_entity.type
_entity.pdbx_description
1 polymer ?
#
loop_
_entity_poly.entity_id
_entity_poly.type
_entity_poly.pdbx_seq_one_letter_code
_entity_poly.pdbx_strand_id
1 'polypeptide(L)'
;MLRRRLAIELAYRPAGLLAAKVQLKHVSVVTTEGYAARPGGAQAKLWAEISQHEQSRNIELTLEAFADFERGVMPAGPGARELIDYFGSIDARLDREQASPKVLPNDQQLRNLLSRRAKTLHLAVANYCWFSDPARALCLKIAGTPTAEKPLIGMCDAARCPQATHHARHRDTWSEAVKSTTTFLGSLSKTQKTERQRLQSELSRAQRVIDGIDAASTGGQQDP
;
A
#
# COMPACT_ATOMS: atom_id res chain seq x y z
N MET A 1 1.78 -9.16 -29.14
CA MET A 1 1.80 -7.69 -29.31
C MET A 1 0.95 -7.20 -30.50
N LEU A 2 1.00 -7.83 -31.68
CA LEU A 2 0.28 -7.37 -32.89
C LEU A 2 -1.25 -7.27 -32.73
N ARG A 3 -1.93 -8.29 -32.18
CA ARG A 3 -3.40 -8.28 -32.00
C ARG A 3 -3.88 -7.13 -31.11
N ARG A 4 -3.14 -6.84 -30.02
CA ARG A 4 -3.45 -5.72 -29.12
C ARG A 4 -3.26 -4.38 -29.83
N ARG A 5 -2.13 -4.17 -30.51
CA ARG A 5 -1.89 -2.92 -31.27
C ARG A 5 -2.93 -2.71 -32.38
N LEU A 6 -3.25 -3.76 -33.13
CA LEU A 6 -4.28 -3.69 -34.18
C LEU A 6 -5.68 -3.42 -33.60
N ALA A 7 -6.01 -4.00 -32.44
CA ALA A 7 -7.26 -3.69 -31.74
C ALA A 7 -7.35 -2.22 -31.35
N ILE A 8 -6.26 -1.66 -30.82
CA ILE A 8 -6.16 -0.23 -30.45
C ILE A 8 -6.33 0.64 -31.70
N GLU A 9 -5.52 0.44 -32.75
CA GLU A 9 -5.59 1.25 -33.97
C GLU A 9 -6.96 1.22 -34.66
N LEU A 10 -7.61 0.05 -34.69
CA LEU A 10 -8.95 -0.07 -35.25
C LEU A 10 -9.99 0.60 -34.36
N ALA A 11 -9.92 0.42 -33.03
CA ALA A 11 -10.93 0.90 -32.09
C ALA A 11 -11.03 2.43 -31.97
N TYR A 12 -9.97 3.18 -32.29
CA TYR A 12 -9.98 4.64 -32.27
C TYR A 12 -10.60 5.30 -33.52
N ARG A 13 -10.93 4.51 -34.55
CA ARG A 13 -11.64 5.00 -35.74
C ARG A 13 -13.17 5.05 -35.49
N PRO A 14 -13.92 5.86 -36.26
CA PRO A 14 -15.39 5.79 -36.25
C PRO A 14 -15.89 4.35 -36.50
N ALA A 15 -16.85 3.88 -35.70
CA ALA A 15 -17.33 2.48 -35.69
C ALA A 15 -16.23 1.40 -35.47
N GLY A 16 -15.04 1.81 -35.04
CA GLY A 16 -13.84 1.00 -34.96
C GLY A 16 -13.89 -0.17 -33.98
N LEU A 17 -14.63 -0.03 -32.87
CA LEU A 17 -14.80 -1.11 -31.88
C LEU A 17 -15.55 -2.32 -32.45
N LEU A 18 -16.58 -2.08 -33.26
CA LEU A 18 -17.34 -3.16 -33.90
C LEU A 18 -16.50 -3.82 -35.00
N ALA A 19 -15.82 -3.01 -35.82
CA ALA A 19 -14.88 -3.51 -36.83
C ALA A 19 -13.75 -4.34 -36.20
N ALA A 20 -13.14 -3.87 -35.12
CA ALA A 20 -12.11 -4.59 -34.38
C ALA A 20 -12.62 -5.90 -33.76
N LYS A 21 -13.85 -5.92 -33.22
CA LYS A 21 -14.50 -7.16 -32.75
C LYS A 21 -14.59 -8.19 -33.87
N VAL A 22 -15.15 -7.80 -35.01
CA VAL A 22 -15.35 -8.71 -36.16
C VAL A 22 -13.99 -9.18 -36.68
N GLN A 23 -13.05 -8.25 -36.91
CA GLN A 23 -11.74 -8.54 -37.48
C GLN A 23 -10.89 -9.46 -36.59
N LEU A 24 -10.94 -9.26 -35.27
CA LEU A 24 -10.17 -10.06 -34.31
C LEU A 24 -10.94 -11.27 -33.79
N LYS A 25 -12.18 -11.46 -34.28
CA LYS A 25 -13.11 -12.53 -33.89
C LYS A 25 -13.39 -12.57 -32.38
N HIS A 26 -13.49 -11.39 -31.76
CA HIS A 26 -13.88 -11.32 -30.36
C HIS A 26 -15.37 -11.64 -30.21
N VAL A 27 -15.70 -12.42 -29.18
CA VAL A 27 -17.06 -12.89 -28.92
C VAL A 27 -17.99 -11.72 -28.56
N SER A 28 -17.49 -10.72 -27.82
CA SER A 28 -18.25 -9.53 -27.42
C SER A 28 -17.52 -8.22 -27.72
N VAL A 29 -18.28 -7.13 -27.83
CA VAL A 29 -17.72 -5.77 -27.98
C VAL A 29 -16.94 -5.39 -26.71
N VAL A 30 -17.40 -5.84 -25.54
CA VAL A 30 -16.73 -5.63 -24.23
C VAL A 30 -15.31 -6.19 -24.25
N THR A 31 -15.10 -7.38 -24.83
CA THR A 31 -13.74 -7.95 -24.99
C THR A 31 -12.86 -7.01 -25.80
N THR A 32 -13.34 -6.52 -26.95
CA THR A 32 -12.58 -5.58 -27.80
C THR A 32 -12.28 -4.26 -27.11
N GLU A 33 -13.24 -3.73 -26.36
CA GLU A 33 -13.07 -2.52 -25.58
C GLU A 33 -11.96 -2.66 -24.54
N GLY A 34 -11.89 -3.81 -23.86
CA GLY A 34 -10.80 -4.14 -22.93
C GLY A 34 -9.41 -4.16 -23.57
N TYR A 35 -9.30 -4.52 -24.85
CA TYR A 35 -8.03 -4.43 -25.60
C TYR A 35 -7.70 -3.01 -26.05
N ALA A 36 -8.74 -2.22 -26.38
CA ALA A 36 -8.60 -0.89 -26.97
C ALA A 36 -8.22 0.18 -25.94
N ALA A 37 -8.58 0.01 -24.66
CA ALA A 37 -8.33 0.99 -23.60
C ALA A 37 -8.74 2.42 -24.00
N ARG A 38 -9.91 2.54 -24.66
CA ARG A 38 -10.38 3.81 -25.23
C ARG A 38 -10.76 4.80 -24.11
N PRO A 39 -10.28 6.07 -24.14
CA PRO A 39 -10.74 7.13 -23.26
C PRO A 39 -12.27 7.25 -23.29
N GLY A 40 -12.89 7.29 -22.11
CA GLY A 40 -14.35 7.37 -21.97
C GLY A 40 -15.11 6.07 -22.25
N GLY A 41 -14.44 4.98 -22.64
CA GLY A 41 -15.04 3.64 -22.72
C GLY A 41 -15.36 3.05 -21.34
N ALA A 42 -16.17 1.99 -21.29
CA ALA A 42 -16.60 1.32 -20.07
C ALA A 42 -15.42 0.88 -19.19
N GLN A 43 -14.33 0.39 -19.79
CA GLN A 43 -13.11 0.03 -19.05
C GLN A 43 -12.46 1.26 -18.39
N ALA A 44 -12.34 2.38 -19.11
CA ALA A 44 -11.74 3.60 -18.57
C ALA A 44 -12.62 4.19 -17.45
N LYS A 45 -13.95 4.12 -17.58
CA LYS A 45 -14.90 4.48 -16.53
C LYS A 45 -14.73 3.61 -15.28
N LEU A 46 -14.68 2.29 -15.45
CA LEU A 46 -14.45 1.36 -14.34
C LEU A 46 -13.11 1.64 -13.63
N TRP A 47 -12.03 1.92 -14.38
CA TRP A 47 -10.75 2.28 -13.77
C TRP A 47 -10.82 3.59 -12.98
N ALA A 48 -11.55 4.59 -13.48
CA ALA A 48 -11.78 5.83 -12.76
C ALA A 48 -12.58 5.60 -11.47
N GLU A 49 -13.63 4.79 -11.52
CA GLU A 49 -14.43 4.38 -10.35
C GLU A 49 -13.59 3.63 -9.32
N ILE A 50 -12.82 2.63 -9.75
CA ILE A 50 -11.89 1.89 -8.88
C ILE A 50 -10.90 2.87 -8.23
N SER A 51 -10.28 3.76 -9.01
CA SER A 51 -9.32 4.74 -8.50
C SER A 51 -9.95 5.68 -7.48
N GLN A 52 -11.21 6.09 -7.68
CA GLN A 52 -11.96 6.91 -6.74
C GLN A 52 -12.23 6.14 -5.44
N HIS A 53 -12.67 4.89 -5.52
CA HIS A 53 -12.87 4.05 -4.34
C HIS A 53 -11.58 3.79 -3.58
N GLU A 54 -10.47 3.54 -4.28
CA GLU A 54 -9.15 3.39 -3.69
C GLU A 54 -8.70 4.66 -2.97
N GLN A 55 -8.91 5.83 -3.58
CA GLN A 55 -8.55 7.11 -2.98
C GLN A 55 -9.38 7.39 -1.71
N SER A 56 -10.70 7.18 -1.75
CA SER A 56 -11.58 7.34 -0.59
C SER A 56 -11.17 6.42 0.55
N ARG A 57 -10.98 5.13 0.26
CA ARG A 57 -10.49 4.14 1.22
C ARG A 57 -9.14 4.55 1.82
N ASN A 58 -8.21 5.03 1.00
CA ASN A 58 -6.89 5.45 1.49
C ASN A 58 -6.97 6.66 2.44
N ILE A 59 -7.88 7.60 2.18
CA ILE A 59 -8.14 8.72 3.09
C ILE A 59 -8.68 8.19 4.42
N GLU A 60 -9.66 7.29 4.38
CA GLU A 60 -10.24 6.68 5.59
C GLU A 60 -9.18 5.94 6.42
N LEU A 61 -8.34 5.12 5.80
CA LEU A 61 -7.25 4.42 6.51
C LEU A 61 -6.19 5.38 7.07
N THR A 62 -5.95 6.52 6.41
CA THR A 62 -5.02 7.53 6.91
C THR A 62 -5.63 8.27 8.12
N LEU A 63 -6.93 8.52 8.10
CA LEU A 63 -7.67 9.08 9.26
C LEU A 63 -7.66 8.09 10.43
N GLU A 64 -7.92 6.81 10.16
CA GLU A 64 -7.86 5.75 11.18
C GLU A 64 -6.47 5.69 11.83
N ALA A 65 -5.41 5.69 11.03
CA ALA A 65 -4.04 5.70 11.52
C ALA A 65 -3.67 6.98 12.29
N PHE A 66 -4.24 8.13 11.92
CA PHE A 66 -4.07 9.37 12.68
C PHE A 66 -4.81 9.31 14.02
N ALA A 67 -6.02 8.79 14.05
CA ALA A 67 -6.79 8.60 15.28
C ALA A 67 -6.16 7.56 16.21
N ASP A 68 -5.51 6.52 15.67
CA ASP A 68 -4.65 5.61 16.44
C ASP A 68 -3.49 6.35 17.10
N PHE A 69 -2.80 7.20 16.34
CA PHE A 69 -1.72 8.05 16.85
C PHE A 69 -2.19 8.96 17.99
N GLU A 70 -3.36 9.61 17.86
CA GLU A 70 -3.96 10.44 18.92
C GLU A 70 -4.28 9.63 20.19
N ARG A 71 -4.65 8.35 20.04
CA ARG A 71 -4.88 7.41 21.16
C ARG A 71 -3.60 6.79 21.73
N GLY A 72 -2.42 7.18 21.24
CA GLY A 72 -1.15 6.59 21.67
C GLY A 72 -0.84 5.21 21.05
N VAL A 73 -1.66 4.74 20.12
CA VAL A 73 -1.42 3.49 19.37
C VAL A 73 -0.51 3.82 18.19
N MET A 74 0.75 3.42 18.29
CA MET A 74 1.76 3.82 17.32
C MET A 74 1.92 2.78 16.20
N PRO A 75 2.26 3.21 14.97
CA PRO A 75 2.70 2.29 13.94
C PRO A 75 4.07 1.70 14.30
N ALA A 76 4.35 0.48 13.83
CA ALA A 76 5.64 -0.18 13.97
C ALA A 76 6.38 -0.28 12.62
N GLY A 77 7.63 -0.73 12.65
CA GLY A 77 8.44 -0.97 11.45
C GLY A 77 9.31 0.20 10.98
N PRO A 78 10.09 0.02 9.90
CA PRO A 78 11.15 0.96 9.55
C PRO A 78 10.67 2.36 9.15
N GLY A 79 9.46 2.47 8.58
CA GLY A 79 8.85 3.74 8.21
C GLY A 79 8.01 4.40 9.31
N ALA A 80 7.92 3.79 10.50
CA ALA A 80 7.03 4.27 11.57
C ALA A 80 7.38 5.68 12.02
N ARG A 81 8.67 5.94 12.27
CA ARG A 81 9.14 7.25 12.75
C ARG A 81 8.73 8.39 11.83
N GLU A 82 8.90 8.26 10.52
CA GLU A 82 8.52 9.31 9.57
C GLU A 82 7.00 9.54 9.56
N LEU A 83 6.20 8.49 9.73
CA LEU A 83 4.74 8.63 9.81
C LEU A 83 4.32 9.33 11.11
N ILE A 84 4.92 8.96 12.24
CA ILE A 84 4.70 9.58 13.55
C ILE A 84 5.08 11.07 13.51
N ASP A 85 6.28 11.39 13.00
CA ASP A 85 6.74 12.78 12.84
C ASP A 85 5.78 13.59 11.95
N TYR A 86 5.27 12.98 10.88
CA TYR A 86 4.27 13.60 10.02
C TYR A 86 2.96 13.86 10.77
N PHE A 87 2.43 12.88 11.51
CA PHE A 87 1.20 13.06 12.29
C PHE A 87 1.36 14.11 13.37
N GLY A 88 2.47 14.12 14.13
CA GLY A 88 2.76 15.17 15.10
C GLY A 88 2.82 16.58 14.46
N SER A 89 3.29 16.69 13.20
CA SER A 89 3.27 17.98 12.49
C SER A 89 1.86 18.46 12.11
N ILE A 90 0.94 17.51 11.86
CA ILE A 90 -0.47 17.80 11.58
C ILE A 90 -1.20 18.19 12.86
N ASP A 91 -1.00 17.43 13.93
CA ASP A 91 -1.57 17.69 15.26
C ASP A 91 -1.19 19.08 15.78
N ALA A 92 0.11 19.39 15.81
CA ALA A 92 0.60 20.72 16.20
C ALA A 92 0.06 21.85 15.31
N ARG A 93 -0.28 21.56 14.04
CA ARG A 93 -0.90 22.53 13.14
C ARG A 93 -2.36 22.75 13.50
N LEU A 94 -3.10 21.71 13.82
CA LEU A 94 -4.50 21.80 14.25
C LEU A 94 -4.61 22.61 15.54
N ASP A 95 -3.74 22.38 16.53
CA ASP A 95 -3.73 23.14 17.79
C ASP A 95 -3.56 24.64 17.57
N ARG A 96 -2.62 25.03 16.69
CA ARG A 96 -2.41 26.45 16.33
C ARG A 96 -3.61 27.07 15.64
N GLU A 97 -4.30 26.32 14.79
CA GLU A 97 -5.50 26.78 14.09
C GLU A 97 -6.70 26.90 15.06
N GLN A 98 -6.84 25.99 16.03
CA GLN A 98 -7.86 26.03 17.09
C GLN A 98 -7.68 27.20 18.07
N ALA A 99 -6.43 27.56 18.38
CA ALA A 99 -6.12 28.74 19.19
C ALA A 99 -6.56 30.07 18.54
N SER A 100 -6.93 30.05 17.25
CA SER A 100 -7.48 31.21 16.56
C SER A 100 -9.00 31.28 16.73
N PRO A 101 -9.57 32.41 17.20
CA PRO A 101 -10.99 32.54 17.55
C PRO A 101 -11.99 32.44 16.37
N LYS A 102 -11.53 32.07 15.17
CA LYS A 102 -12.32 31.98 13.94
C LYS A 102 -12.49 30.57 13.40
N VAL A 103 -11.91 29.54 14.02
CA VAL A 103 -11.87 28.20 13.41
C VAL A 103 -12.23 27.12 14.43
N LEU A 104 -13.43 26.54 14.27
CA LEU A 104 -13.71 25.21 14.81
C LEU A 104 -13.07 24.19 13.86
N PRO A 105 -12.30 23.21 14.36
CA PRO A 105 -11.74 22.18 13.51
C PRO A 105 -12.88 21.34 12.91
N ASN A 106 -12.97 21.33 11.59
CA ASN A 106 -13.92 20.49 10.86
C ASN A 106 -13.20 19.23 10.35
N ASP A 107 -13.82 18.06 10.43
CA ASP A 107 -13.39 16.80 9.80
C ASP A 107 -12.90 16.99 8.35
N GLN A 108 -13.51 17.92 7.60
CA GLN A 108 -13.11 18.24 6.24
C GLN A 108 -11.70 18.86 6.16
N GLN A 109 -11.28 19.67 7.15
CA GLN A 109 -9.92 20.21 7.21
C GLN A 109 -8.90 19.12 7.47
N LEU A 110 -9.15 18.24 8.43
CA LEU A 110 -8.27 17.10 8.71
C LEU A 110 -8.11 16.21 7.47
N ARG A 111 -9.24 15.89 6.80
CA ARG A 111 -9.26 15.17 5.51
C ARG A 111 -8.37 15.86 4.47
N ASN A 112 -8.46 17.18 4.35
CA ASN A 112 -7.65 17.94 3.39
C ASN A 112 -6.16 17.89 3.73
N LEU A 113 -5.78 17.99 5.01
CA LEU A 113 -4.39 17.92 5.47
C LEU A 113 -3.77 16.55 5.20
N LEU A 114 -4.51 15.48 5.49
CA LEU A 114 -4.05 14.09 5.31
C LEU A 114 -4.15 13.60 3.86
N SER A 115 -4.93 14.28 3.00
CA SER A 115 -5.16 13.87 1.61
C SER A 115 -3.88 13.66 0.80
N ARG A 116 -2.84 14.47 1.05
CA ARG A 116 -1.54 14.34 0.37
C ARG A 116 -0.83 13.05 0.76
N ARG A 117 -0.86 12.69 2.05
CA ARG A 117 -0.27 11.44 2.53
C ARG A 117 -1.07 10.23 2.06
N ALA A 118 -2.40 10.30 2.10
CA ALA A 118 -3.28 9.24 1.61
C ALA A 118 -3.05 8.87 0.13
N LYS A 119 -2.67 9.83 -0.72
CA LYS A 119 -2.31 9.57 -2.13
C LYS A 119 -1.05 8.72 -2.30
N THR A 120 -0.19 8.67 -1.29
CA THR A 120 1.03 7.84 -1.29
C THR A 120 0.82 6.46 -0.68
N LEU A 121 -0.38 6.18 -0.15
CA LEU A 121 -0.67 4.93 0.53
C LEU A 121 -0.94 3.80 -0.48
N HIS A 122 -0.13 2.76 -0.39
CA HIS A 122 -0.34 1.50 -1.09
C HIS A 122 -0.48 0.37 -0.06
N LEU A 123 -1.52 -0.45 -0.23
CA LEU A 123 -1.85 -1.50 0.72
C LEU A 123 -1.17 -2.81 0.30
N ALA A 124 -0.42 -3.40 1.22
CA ALA A 124 0.02 -4.78 1.14
C ALA A 124 -0.65 -5.58 2.26
N VAL A 125 -0.62 -6.91 2.14
CA VAL A 125 -1.16 -7.81 3.17
C VAL A 125 -0.38 -7.69 4.49
N ALA A 126 0.95 -7.53 4.41
CA ALA A 126 1.83 -7.50 5.57
C ALA A 126 2.20 -6.07 6.05
N ASN A 127 1.84 -5.02 5.32
CA ASN A 127 2.21 -3.64 5.65
C ASN A 127 1.39 -2.60 4.89
N TYR A 128 1.42 -1.38 5.42
CA TYR A 128 1.14 -0.18 4.64
C TYR A 128 2.43 0.37 4.05
N CYS A 129 2.39 0.76 2.78
CA CYS A 129 3.50 1.40 2.09
C CYS A 129 3.16 2.87 1.84
N TRP A 130 3.87 3.78 2.51
CA TRP A 130 3.77 5.22 2.32
C TRP A 130 4.80 5.66 1.28
N PHE A 131 4.49 5.44 0.01
CA PHE A 131 5.37 5.65 -1.14
C PHE A 131 5.59 7.14 -1.43
N SER A 132 6.33 7.80 -0.53
CA SER A 132 6.68 9.23 -0.59
C SER A 132 7.83 9.55 -1.57
N ASP A 133 8.80 8.65 -1.68
CA ASP A 133 10.02 8.80 -2.47
C ASP A 133 10.39 7.46 -3.17
N PRO A 134 10.37 7.40 -4.52
CA PRO A 134 10.80 6.23 -5.29
C PRO A 134 12.24 5.79 -5.00
N ALA A 135 13.15 6.72 -4.71
CA ALA A 135 14.56 6.43 -4.43
C ALA A 135 14.76 5.75 -3.07
N ARG A 136 13.75 5.72 -2.20
CA ARG A 136 13.77 5.01 -0.92
C ARG A 136 13.08 3.65 -0.98
N ALA A 137 12.32 3.38 -2.03
CA ALA A 137 11.56 2.14 -2.18
C ALA A 137 12.48 0.96 -2.48
N LEU A 138 12.60 0.05 -1.51
CA LEU A 138 13.49 -1.12 -1.64
C LEU A 138 13.03 -2.06 -2.77
N CYS A 139 11.72 -2.18 -3.01
CA CYS A 139 11.20 -2.98 -4.12
C CYS A 139 11.65 -2.48 -5.49
N LEU A 140 11.72 -1.15 -5.69
CA LEU A 140 12.19 -0.54 -6.95
C LEU A 140 13.71 -0.70 -7.11
N LYS A 141 14.47 -0.58 -6.02
CA LYS A 141 15.92 -0.84 -6.03
C LYS A 141 16.24 -2.27 -6.43
N ILE A 142 15.55 -3.24 -5.82
CA ILE A 142 15.72 -4.66 -6.11
C ILE A 142 15.32 -4.99 -7.55
N ALA A 143 14.24 -4.37 -8.06
CA ALA A 143 13.77 -4.60 -9.42
C ALA A 143 14.56 -3.82 -10.50
N GLY A 144 15.47 -2.92 -10.12
CA GLY A 144 16.22 -2.09 -11.07
C GLY A 144 15.37 -1.01 -11.77
N THR A 145 14.27 -0.57 -11.16
CA THR A 145 13.33 0.42 -11.71
C THR A 145 13.17 1.66 -10.81
N PRO A 146 14.26 2.37 -10.47
CA PRO A 146 14.24 3.43 -9.45
C PRO A 146 13.39 4.65 -9.81
N THR A 147 13.02 4.82 -11.08
CA THR A 147 12.20 5.93 -11.58
C THR A 147 10.72 5.58 -11.72
N ALA A 148 10.28 4.41 -11.27
CA ALA A 148 8.86 4.05 -11.34
C ALA A 148 8.01 4.94 -10.41
N GLU A 149 6.85 5.35 -10.89
CA GLU A 149 5.93 6.24 -10.15
C GLU A 149 5.03 5.51 -9.15
N LYS A 150 5.10 4.18 -9.10
CA LYS A 150 4.32 3.33 -8.20
C LYS A 150 5.21 2.23 -7.61
N PRO A 151 4.96 1.80 -6.36
CA PRO A 151 5.70 0.70 -5.78
C PRO A 151 5.32 -0.63 -6.42
N LEU A 152 6.31 -1.51 -6.55
CA LEU A 152 6.07 -2.93 -6.85
C LEU A 152 5.68 -3.63 -5.54
N ILE A 153 4.43 -3.47 -5.11
CA ILE A 153 3.97 -3.86 -3.76
C ILE A 153 4.16 -5.36 -3.48
N GLY A 154 3.99 -6.22 -4.49
CA GLY A 154 4.25 -7.67 -4.38
C GLY A 154 5.73 -8.04 -4.22
N MET A 155 6.65 -7.12 -4.46
CA MET A 155 8.09 -7.25 -4.22
C MET A 155 8.53 -6.44 -2.99
N CYS A 156 7.59 -5.91 -2.20
CA CYS A 156 7.93 -5.12 -1.02
C CYS A 156 8.59 -6.00 0.03
N ASP A 157 9.80 -5.63 0.44
CA ASP A 157 10.41 -6.19 1.63
C ASP A 157 10.02 -5.35 2.85
N ALA A 158 8.81 -5.60 3.34
CA ALA A 158 8.15 -4.84 4.39
C ALA A 158 8.97 -4.69 5.67
N ALA A 159 9.71 -5.73 6.07
CA ALA A 159 10.51 -5.70 7.29
C ALA A 159 11.75 -4.79 7.20
N ARG A 160 12.16 -4.35 6.00
CA ARG A 160 13.37 -3.53 5.78
C ARG A 160 13.11 -2.22 5.05
N CYS A 161 12.01 -2.12 4.30
CA CYS A 161 11.73 -0.94 3.49
C CYS A 161 11.45 0.27 4.40
N PRO A 162 12.17 1.40 4.26
CA PRO A 162 12.03 2.59 5.11
C PRO A 162 10.69 3.33 4.92
N GLN A 163 9.85 2.87 4.00
CA GLN A 163 8.51 3.43 3.72
C GLN A 163 7.40 2.45 4.11
N ALA A 164 7.75 1.31 4.71
CA ALA A 164 6.79 0.32 5.20
C ALA A 164 6.50 0.55 6.69
N THR A 165 5.22 0.54 7.03
CA THR A 165 4.73 0.54 8.41
C THR A 165 3.86 -0.68 8.67
N HIS A 166 3.96 -1.19 9.89
CA HIS A 166 3.14 -2.26 10.41
C HIS A 166 2.16 -1.69 11.44
N HIS A 167 0.99 -2.29 11.50
CA HIS A 167 -0.16 -1.86 12.28
C HIS A 167 -0.78 -3.12 12.88
N ALA A 168 -1.64 -2.99 13.89
CA ALA A 168 -2.24 -4.14 14.57
C ALA A 168 -2.83 -5.17 13.59
N ARG A 169 -3.53 -4.70 12.54
CA ARG A 169 -4.13 -5.55 11.50
C ARG A 169 -3.13 -6.41 10.70
N HIS A 170 -1.85 -6.04 10.67
CA HIS A 170 -0.82 -6.77 9.95
C HIS A 170 -0.25 -7.93 10.78
N ARG A 171 -0.50 -7.94 12.10
CA ARG A 171 0.07 -8.89 13.06
C ARG A 171 -0.18 -10.34 12.65
N ASP A 172 -1.42 -10.68 12.29
CA ASP A 172 -1.80 -12.06 11.96
C ASP A 172 -1.07 -12.58 10.72
N THR A 173 -0.83 -11.72 9.74
CA THR A 173 -0.03 -12.08 8.55
C THR A 173 1.41 -12.42 8.94
N TRP A 174 2.01 -11.65 9.86
CA TRP A 174 3.35 -11.93 10.36
C TRP A 174 3.40 -13.16 11.27
N SER A 175 2.35 -13.39 12.07
CA SER A 175 2.20 -14.60 12.87
C SER A 175 2.14 -15.86 12.01
N GLU A 176 1.38 -15.83 10.92
CA GLU A 176 1.34 -16.95 9.97
C GLU A 176 2.70 -17.14 9.27
N ALA A 177 3.40 -16.06 8.92
CA ALA A 177 4.76 -16.14 8.40
C ALA A 177 5.73 -16.82 9.40
N VAL A 178 5.70 -16.43 10.68
CA VAL A 178 6.50 -17.05 11.76
C VAL A 178 6.18 -18.55 11.89
N LYS A 179 4.89 -18.91 11.90
CA LYS A 179 4.43 -20.30 12.01
C LYS A 179 4.89 -21.14 10.81
N SER A 180 4.71 -20.62 9.61
CA SER A 180 5.11 -21.25 8.36
C SER A 180 6.63 -21.47 8.31
N THR A 181 7.42 -20.42 8.57
CA THR A 181 8.89 -20.50 8.60
C THR A 181 9.38 -21.47 9.67
N THR A 182 8.76 -21.50 10.85
CA THR A 182 9.10 -22.45 11.92
C THR A 182 8.85 -23.90 11.49
N THR A 183 7.72 -24.16 10.81
CA THR A 183 7.38 -25.47 10.27
C THR A 183 8.40 -25.93 9.24
N PHE A 184 8.77 -25.05 8.29
CA PHE A 184 9.80 -25.34 7.31
C PHE A 184 11.18 -25.56 7.94
N LEU A 185 11.56 -24.77 8.94
CA LEU A 185 12.83 -24.97 9.65
C LEU A 185 12.88 -26.34 10.36
N GLY A 186 11.74 -26.81 10.87
CA GLY A 186 11.58 -28.13 11.49
C GLY A 186 11.69 -29.30 10.50
N SER A 187 11.30 -29.11 9.23
CA SER A 187 11.37 -30.15 8.20
C SER A 187 12.75 -30.30 7.54
N LEU A 188 13.64 -29.32 7.70
CA LEU A 188 14.99 -29.37 7.14
C LEU A 188 15.92 -30.33 7.89
N SER A 189 16.68 -31.12 7.14
CA SER A 189 17.76 -31.97 7.66
C SER A 189 18.88 -31.14 8.29
N LYS A 190 19.57 -31.73 9.28
CA LYS A 190 20.74 -31.13 9.94
C LYS A 190 21.90 -30.83 8.98
N THR A 191 21.96 -31.50 7.83
CA THR A 191 23.00 -31.27 6.82
C THR A 191 22.76 -30.01 5.99
N GLN A 192 21.54 -29.47 5.95
CA GLN A 192 21.16 -28.29 5.16
C GLN A 192 21.50 -26.98 5.90
N LYS A 193 22.75 -26.83 6.34
CA LYS A 193 23.18 -25.74 7.25
C LYS A 193 22.87 -24.34 6.72
N THR A 194 23.18 -24.06 5.45
CA THR A 194 22.96 -22.74 4.83
C THR A 194 21.48 -22.35 4.81
N GLU A 195 20.61 -23.28 4.42
CA GLU A 195 19.17 -23.02 4.34
C GLU A 195 18.56 -22.83 5.72
N ARG A 196 19.02 -23.62 6.72
CA ARG A 196 18.62 -23.41 8.12
C ARG A 196 19.01 -22.02 8.62
N GLN A 197 20.23 -21.57 8.33
CA GLN A 197 20.68 -20.22 8.73
C GLN A 197 19.86 -19.11 8.06
N ARG A 198 19.52 -19.28 6.77
CA ARG A 198 18.66 -18.34 6.04
C ARG A 198 17.28 -18.24 6.68
N LEU A 199 16.61 -19.38 6.91
CA LEU A 199 15.28 -19.40 7.54
C LEU A 199 15.29 -18.92 8.99
N GLN A 200 16.34 -19.21 9.76
CA GLN A 200 16.50 -18.66 11.13
C GLN A 200 16.58 -17.13 11.12
N SER A 201 17.28 -16.56 10.14
CA SER A 201 17.37 -15.10 9.97
C SER A 201 16.03 -14.49 9.59
N GLU A 202 15.27 -15.16 8.71
CA GLU A 202 13.91 -14.75 8.32
C GLU A 202 12.93 -14.84 9.50
N LEU A 203 12.95 -15.95 10.24
CA LEU A 203 12.13 -16.15 11.44
C LEU A 203 12.41 -15.07 12.48
N SER A 204 13.68 -14.82 12.78
CA SER A 204 14.09 -13.79 13.74
C SER A 204 13.62 -12.41 13.32
N ARG A 205 13.61 -12.13 12.01
CA ARG A 205 13.13 -10.86 11.47
C ARG A 205 11.61 -10.74 11.58
N ALA A 206 10.88 -11.78 11.23
CA ALA A 206 9.42 -11.81 11.34
C ALA A 206 8.97 -11.67 12.82
N GLN A 207 9.67 -12.33 13.75
CA GLN A 207 9.41 -12.21 15.18
C GLN A 207 9.59 -10.76 15.67
N ARG A 208 10.69 -10.09 15.29
CA ARG A 208 10.89 -8.67 15.62
C ARG A 208 9.78 -7.75 15.10
N VAL A 209 9.16 -8.11 13.96
CA VAL A 209 8.02 -7.33 13.45
C VAL A 209 6.81 -7.51 14.37
N ILE A 210 6.48 -8.75 14.78
CA ILE A 210 5.39 -9.02 15.73
C ILE A 210 5.65 -8.29 17.05
N ASP A 211 6.84 -8.45 17.63
CA ASP A 211 7.21 -7.81 18.90
C ASP A 211 7.07 -6.28 18.80
N GLY A 212 7.47 -5.70 17.66
CA GLY A 212 7.31 -4.27 17.39
C GLY A 212 5.84 -3.83 17.28
N ILE A 213 4.98 -4.62 16.64
CA ILE A 213 3.53 -4.33 16.56
C ILE A 213 2.91 -4.41 17.96
N ASP A 214 3.27 -5.42 18.75
CA ASP A 214 2.71 -5.64 20.09
C ASP A 214 3.13 -4.55 21.06
N ALA A 215 4.40 -4.14 21.02
CA ALA A 215 4.91 -3.01 21.80
C ALA A 215 4.25 -1.68 21.41
N ALA A 216 4.02 -1.45 20.11
CA ALA A 216 3.42 -0.21 19.63
C ALA A 216 1.91 -0.13 19.90
N SER A 217 1.23 -1.27 19.98
CA SER A 217 -0.21 -1.35 20.28
C SER A 217 -0.53 -1.16 21.78
N THR A 218 0.43 -1.43 22.67
CA THR A 218 0.23 -1.38 24.13
C THR A 218 0.54 -0.02 24.76
N GLY A 219 1.21 0.88 24.02
CA GLY A 219 1.57 2.22 24.49
C GLY A 219 0.40 3.18 24.76
N GLY A 220 -0.81 2.88 24.27
CA GLY A 220 -2.02 3.68 24.50
C GLY A 220 -2.83 3.30 25.76
N GLN A 221 -2.38 2.31 26.54
CA GLN A 221 -3.12 1.77 27.69
C GLN A 221 -2.57 2.19 29.07
N GLN A 222 -1.64 3.15 29.10
CA GLN A 222 -1.09 3.70 30.35
C GLN A 222 -1.47 5.19 30.48
N ASP A 223 -2.63 5.44 31.09
CA ASP A 223 -2.87 6.52 32.07
C ASP A 223 -4.30 6.37 32.65
N PRO A 224 -4.46 6.18 33.98
CA PRO A 224 -5.74 6.37 34.69
C PRO A 224 -5.99 7.85 35.06
#